data_AF-A0A1J5WGQ7-F1
#
_entry.id   AF-A0A1J5WGQ7-F1
#
_cell.length_a   1.000
_cell.length_b   1.000
_cell.length_c   1.000
_cell.angle_alpha   90.00
_cell.angle_beta   90.00
_cell.angle_gamma   90.00
#
_symmetry.space_group_name_H-M   'P 1'
#
loop_
_entity.id
_entity.type
_entity.pdbx_description
1 polymer ?
#
loop_
_entity_poly.entity_id
_entity_poly.type
_entity_poly.pdbx_seq_one_letter_code
_entity_poly.pdbx_strand_id
1 'polypeptide(L)'
;GMARNRPIWLGRNVAVSPLALENIERMVPNSIGCVLERVNLSDTGLINIFPALRIHGDCEIESFRLTESEEAHVAAVLAQKKPFCVGRVKDMDLKEYAVGVITKMSLKDCEIKHLSLAASEEAHVAAVLAQKKPFCVGRVKIMRLWDYAVGVITKMSLKDCEFEWLWLTASEEAHVAEVLAQEKPFCVGRVEMMWLREYAVGVITKMSLKDCEIKYLSLAASEEAHVAEVLKQEKPFCAGRVKDMHLWDYAVGVITKMSLKDCEIERLCLTAREEAHVAAVLKQEKPFCAWRVKDMVLREYAVGVITKMSLKDCEFELLYLSASKKTHVAEVLKQEKPFCVGRVKRMDIWDYAVGVITKMSLEDCEFEYLSLSADKEAHVAEVLAQEKPFCVGRVKDMHLWGYAASVITKMTIHEDNTMERFVLAGHGDHFSRILEEGDNSIDLGRIRTGGLRVPEEIKRKLRYTLVDGEGEEVLEEENDEEEITTSDGETSWFDDEEERS
;
A
#
# COMPACT_ATOMS: atom_id res chain seq x y z
N GLY A 1 -12.42 34.97 41.48
CA GLY A 1 -13.58 34.27 40.87
C GLY A 1 -13.37 32.78 41.04
N MET A 2 -14.34 32.08 41.63
CA MET A 2 -14.31 30.63 41.83
C MET A 2 -14.20 29.94 40.47
N ALA A 3 -13.09 29.26 40.20
CA ALA A 3 -12.98 28.36 39.07
C ALA A 3 -13.97 27.22 39.29
N ARG A 4 -14.90 27.02 38.35
CA ARG A 4 -15.69 25.79 38.31
C ARG A 4 -14.71 24.67 37.94
N ASN A 5 -14.33 23.84 38.91
CA ASN A 5 -13.45 22.68 38.70
C ASN A 5 -14.14 21.51 37.96
N ARG A 6 -15.42 21.65 37.58
CA ARG A 6 -16.11 20.64 36.78
C ARG A 6 -15.90 20.95 35.30
N PRO A 7 -15.33 20.02 34.52
CA PRO A 7 -15.22 20.17 33.08
C PRO A 7 -16.59 20.43 32.43
N ILE A 8 -16.61 21.29 31.42
CA ILE A 8 -17.83 21.70 30.71
C ILE A 8 -17.79 21.17 29.28
N TRP A 9 -18.94 20.70 28.80
CA TRP A 9 -19.19 20.46 27.38
C TRP A 9 -19.81 21.71 26.75
N LEU A 10 -19.13 22.28 25.75
CA LEU A 10 -19.63 23.40 24.96
C LEU A 10 -20.09 22.87 23.59
N GLY A 11 -21.40 22.70 23.43
CA GLY A 11 -22.00 22.15 22.21
C GLY A 11 -23.12 23.03 21.67
N ARG A 12 -23.13 23.32 20.37
CA ARG A 12 -24.24 23.99 19.68
C ARG A 12 -24.18 23.78 18.18
N ASN A 13 -25.33 23.52 17.56
CA ASN A 13 -25.52 23.27 16.13
C ASN A 13 -26.65 24.13 15.53
N VAL A 14 -26.97 25.26 16.17
CA VAL A 14 -28.04 26.18 15.76
C VAL A 14 -27.54 27.61 15.96
N ALA A 15 -27.97 28.52 15.08
CA ALA A 15 -27.68 29.94 15.18
C ALA A 15 -27.93 30.50 16.60
N VAL A 16 -27.06 31.42 17.00
CA VAL A 16 -27.17 32.18 18.25
C VAL A 16 -27.96 33.45 17.96
N SER A 17 -28.77 33.93 18.90
CA SER A 17 -29.51 35.17 18.69
C SER A 17 -28.52 36.35 18.51
N PRO A 18 -28.84 37.36 17.67
CA PRO A 18 -27.97 38.52 17.47
C PRO A 18 -27.57 39.21 18.78
N LEU A 19 -28.51 39.31 19.73
CA LEU A 19 -28.24 39.87 21.05
C LEU A 19 -27.19 39.08 21.85
N ALA A 20 -27.19 37.75 21.73
CA ALA A 20 -26.20 36.92 22.40
C ALA A 20 -24.81 37.04 21.75
N LEU A 21 -24.73 37.21 20.42
CA LEU A 21 -23.47 37.50 19.73
C LEU A 21 -22.91 38.87 20.13
N GLU A 22 -23.74 39.91 20.12
CA GLU A 22 -23.35 41.26 20.57
C GLU A 22 -22.83 41.25 22.02
N ASN A 23 -23.47 40.46 22.89
CA ASN A 23 -23.00 40.29 24.26
C ASN A 23 -21.64 39.60 24.33
N ILE A 24 -21.39 38.59 23.50
CA ILE A 24 -20.10 37.89 23.42
C ILE A 24 -19.00 38.84 22.93
N GLU A 25 -19.27 39.64 21.90
CA GLU A 25 -18.31 40.60 21.34
C GLU A 25 -17.89 41.68 22.34
N ARG A 26 -18.79 42.06 23.24
CA ARG A 26 -18.52 43.02 24.32
C ARG A 26 -17.75 42.42 25.50
N MET A 27 -17.52 41.10 25.53
CA MET A 27 -16.78 40.46 26.62
C MET A 27 -15.30 40.80 26.59
N VAL A 28 -14.74 41.09 27.76
CA VAL A 28 -13.31 41.30 27.91
C VAL A 28 -12.57 39.97 27.68
N PRO A 29 -11.45 39.93 26.94
CA PRO A 29 -10.67 38.71 26.76
C PRO A 29 -10.23 38.09 28.09
N ASN A 30 -10.20 36.75 28.17
CA ASN A 30 -9.87 36.01 29.40
C ASN A 30 -10.70 36.37 30.65
N SER A 31 -11.95 36.80 30.48
CA SER A 31 -12.84 37.18 31.60
C SER A 31 -13.60 36.00 32.21
N ILE A 32 -13.75 34.89 31.48
CA ILE A 32 -14.52 33.73 31.92
C ILE A 32 -13.57 32.58 32.25
N GLY A 33 -13.39 32.26 33.53
CA GLY A 33 -12.66 31.05 33.93
C GLY A 33 -13.40 29.79 33.54
N CYS A 34 -12.79 28.93 32.73
CA CYS A 34 -13.43 27.72 32.20
C CYS A 34 -12.47 26.53 32.17
N VAL A 35 -13.00 25.34 32.46
CA VAL A 35 -12.35 24.04 32.20
C VAL A 35 -13.22 23.33 31.17
N LEU A 36 -12.70 23.09 29.97
CA LEU A 36 -13.44 22.44 28.87
C LEU A 36 -13.05 20.98 28.77
N GLU A 37 -14.05 20.11 28.59
CA GLU A 37 -13.83 18.70 28.27
C GLU A 37 -14.01 18.44 26.78
N ARG A 38 -15.09 18.99 26.21
CA ARG A 38 -15.48 18.80 24.82
C ARG A 38 -16.02 20.09 24.23
N VAL A 39 -15.70 20.35 22.98
CA VAL A 39 -16.22 21.44 22.16
C VAL A 39 -16.79 20.83 20.88
N ASN A 40 -18.03 21.17 20.55
CA ASN A 40 -18.64 20.81 19.27
C ASN A 40 -19.56 21.95 18.80
N LEU A 41 -19.02 22.84 17.98
CA LEU A 41 -19.75 23.97 17.42
C LEU A 41 -19.88 23.79 15.90
N SER A 42 -21.10 23.94 15.40
CA SER A 42 -21.39 23.92 13.97
C SER A 42 -22.29 25.09 13.61
N ASP A 43 -21.87 25.85 12.59
CA ASP A 43 -22.61 26.94 11.96
C ASP A 43 -23.19 27.91 13.00
N THR A 44 -22.29 28.40 13.86
CA THR A 44 -22.69 29.18 15.01
C THR A 44 -21.63 30.22 15.40
N GLY A 45 -22.04 31.48 15.47
CA GLY A 45 -21.19 32.56 15.99
C GLY A 45 -20.79 32.41 17.47
N LEU A 46 -21.22 31.34 18.16
CA LEU A 46 -20.78 31.03 19.53
C LEU A 46 -19.26 30.83 19.63
N ILE A 47 -18.59 30.48 18.53
CA ILE A 47 -17.12 30.40 18.46
C ILE A 47 -16.44 31.70 18.93
N ASN A 48 -17.10 32.85 18.78
CA ASN A 48 -16.58 34.14 19.20
C ASN A 48 -16.44 34.28 20.73
N ILE A 49 -16.91 33.31 21.52
CA ILE A 49 -16.69 33.27 22.97
C ILE A 49 -15.25 32.88 23.33
N PHE A 50 -14.53 32.18 22.47
CA PHE A 50 -13.20 31.63 22.79
C PHE A 50 -12.19 32.67 23.28
N PRO A 51 -12.04 33.86 22.67
CA PRO A 51 -11.17 34.90 23.18
C PRO A 51 -11.53 35.38 24.61
N ALA A 52 -12.80 35.27 25.03
CA ALA A 52 -13.25 35.62 26.37
C ALA A 52 -13.00 34.50 27.40
N LEU A 53 -12.79 33.25 26.96
CA LEU A 53 -12.51 32.12 27.84
C LEU A 53 -11.05 32.15 28.32
N ARG A 54 -10.88 32.08 29.64
CA ARG A 54 -9.59 31.85 30.30
C ARG A 54 -9.42 30.35 30.54
N ILE A 55 -8.94 29.67 29.50
CA ILE A 55 -8.56 28.26 29.52
C ILE A 55 -7.11 28.15 30.00
N HIS A 56 -6.84 27.28 30.98
CA HIS A 56 -5.48 27.03 31.45
C HIS A 56 -4.72 26.15 30.44
N GLY A 57 -3.42 26.36 30.26
CA GLY A 57 -2.61 25.58 29.32
C GLY A 57 -2.60 24.07 29.62
N ASP A 58 -2.73 23.71 30.90
CA ASP A 58 -2.81 22.30 31.36
C ASP A 58 -4.24 21.73 31.33
N CYS A 59 -5.22 22.45 30.77
CA CYS A 59 -6.56 21.91 30.58
C CYS A 59 -6.50 20.86 29.47
N GLU A 60 -6.85 19.61 29.78
CA GLU A 60 -6.99 18.55 28.79
C GLU A 60 -8.39 18.59 28.16
N ILE A 61 -8.46 18.81 26.86
CA ILE A 61 -9.69 18.77 26.07
C ILE A 61 -9.69 17.47 25.28
N GLU A 62 -10.71 16.64 25.49
CA GLU A 62 -10.83 15.36 24.81
C GLU A 62 -11.15 15.54 23.33
N SER A 63 -12.08 16.44 22.99
CA SER A 63 -12.47 16.70 21.60
C SER A 63 -12.80 18.16 21.35
N PHE A 64 -12.25 18.72 20.27
CA PHE A 64 -12.46 20.09 19.83
C PHE A 64 -12.88 20.10 18.36
N ARG A 65 -14.18 20.27 18.10
CA ARG A 65 -14.74 20.23 16.75
C ARG A 65 -15.42 21.55 16.41
N LEU A 66 -15.02 22.13 15.28
CA LEU A 66 -15.61 23.34 14.74
C LEU A 66 -15.92 23.15 13.25
N THR A 67 -17.11 23.53 12.82
CA THR A 67 -17.52 23.50 11.42
C THR A 67 -18.27 24.79 11.13
N GLU A 68 -17.74 25.63 10.24
CA GLU A 68 -18.34 26.94 9.98
C GLU A 68 -18.39 27.20 8.48
N SER A 69 -19.59 27.10 7.91
CA SER A 69 -19.83 27.35 6.47
C SER A 69 -19.86 28.83 6.10
N GLU A 70 -20.02 29.74 7.06
CA GLU A 70 -20.08 31.19 6.82
C GLU A 70 -18.90 31.93 7.46
N GLU A 71 -18.22 32.77 6.68
CA GLU A 71 -17.12 33.62 7.17
C GLU A 71 -17.54 34.49 8.37
N ALA A 72 -18.78 34.99 8.35
CA ALA A 72 -19.33 35.86 9.38
C ALA A 72 -19.25 35.25 10.78
N HIS A 73 -19.35 33.91 10.91
CA HIS A 73 -19.27 33.24 12.20
C HIS A 73 -17.88 33.30 12.82
N VAL A 74 -16.82 33.27 12.01
CA VAL A 74 -15.43 33.25 12.49
C VAL A 74 -14.73 34.61 12.40
N ALA A 75 -15.32 35.59 11.70
CA ALA A 75 -14.71 36.88 11.41
C ALA A 75 -14.17 37.61 12.67
N ALA A 76 -14.94 37.63 13.76
CA ALA A 76 -14.51 38.30 14.99
C ALA A 76 -13.34 37.57 15.69
N VAL A 77 -13.27 36.24 15.60
CA VAL A 77 -12.09 35.46 16.07
C VAL A 77 -10.88 35.71 15.17
N LEU A 78 -11.06 35.72 13.85
CA LEU A 78 -9.98 35.97 12.89
C LEU A 78 -9.41 37.39 12.99
N ALA A 79 -10.24 38.36 13.38
CA ALA A 79 -9.82 39.74 13.65
C ALA A 79 -8.95 39.88 14.91
N GLN A 80 -8.90 38.87 15.78
CA GLN A 80 -8.09 38.93 17.00
C GLN A 80 -6.60 39.04 16.67
N LYS A 81 -5.92 39.97 17.37
CA LYS A 81 -4.47 40.18 17.26
C LYS A 81 -3.67 39.17 18.08
N LYS A 82 -4.21 38.73 19.21
CA LYS A 82 -3.55 37.80 20.13
C LYS A 82 -4.18 36.41 20.00
N PRO A 83 -3.36 35.35 19.87
CA PRO A 83 -3.89 34.00 19.93
C PRO A 83 -4.54 33.71 21.29
N PHE A 84 -5.59 32.89 21.31
CA PHE A 84 -6.22 32.39 22.53
C PHE A 84 -5.72 30.98 22.87
N CYS A 85 -5.77 30.61 24.14
CA CYS A 85 -5.35 29.29 24.60
C CYS A 85 -6.49 28.27 24.41
N VAL A 86 -6.17 27.10 23.88
CA VAL A 86 -7.12 25.97 23.72
C VAL A 86 -6.75 24.76 24.60
N GLY A 87 -5.82 24.92 25.54
CA GLY A 87 -5.33 23.80 26.38
C GLY A 87 -4.61 22.72 25.55
N ARG A 88 -4.53 21.51 26.10
CA ARG A 88 -4.02 20.30 25.44
C ARG A 88 -5.18 19.55 24.81
N VAL A 89 -5.29 19.62 23.48
CA VAL A 89 -6.42 19.02 22.74
C VAL A 89 -6.03 17.65 22.22
N LYS A 90 -6.73 16.60 22.63
CA LYS A 90 -6.50 15.25 22.13
C LYS A 90 -6.95 15.11 20.67
N ASP A 91 -8.23 15.40 20.38
CA ASP A 91 -8.80 15.32 19.03
C ASP A 91 -9.30 16.68 18.55
N MET A 92 -8.73 17.22 17.47
CA MET A 92 -9.09 18.49 16.85
C MET A 92 -9.61 18.28 15.42
N ASP A 93 -10.82 18.74 15.12
CA ASP A 93 -11.43 18.68 13.78
C ASP A 93 -11.96 20.08 13.41
N LEU A 94 -11.37 20.69 12.39
CA LEU A 94 -11.75 22.02 11.90
C LEU A 94 -12.18 21.91 10.44
N LYS A 95 -13.39 22.39 10.13
CA LYS A 95 -13.96 22.32 8.79
C LYS A 95 -14.38 23.68 8.26
N GLU A 96 -14.21 23.86 6.96
CA GLU A 96 -14.56 25.06 6.23
C GLU A 96 -13.87 26.31 6.84
N TYR A 97 -14.55 27.44 7.04
CA TYR A 97 -13.95 28.65 7.59
C TYR A 97 -13.33 28.46 8.99
N ALA A 98 -13.73 27.42 9.72
CA ALA A 98 -13.10 27.08 11.00
C ALA A 98 -11.62 26.70 10.86
N VAL A 99 -11.16 26.26 9.68
CA VAL A 99 -9.74 26.00 9.40
C VAL A 99 -8.91 27.26 9.64
N GLY A 100 -9.41 28.44 9.24
CA GLY A 100 -8.75 29.73 9.47
C GLY A 100 -8.45 30.03 10.95
N VAL A 101 -9.31 29.54 11.84
CA VAL A 101 -9.25 29.81 13.28
C VAL A 101 -7.98 29.23 13.92
N ILE A 102 -7.38 28.20 13.33
CA ILE A 102 -6.13 27.60 13.83
C ILE A 102 -4.99 28.62 13.94
N THR A 103 -4.98 29.64 13.07
CA THR A 103 -3.98 30.72 13.10
C THR A 103 -4.09 31.63 14.33
N LYS A 104 -5.22 31.55 15.05
CA LYS A 104 -5.54 32.33 16.24
C LYS A 104 -5.48 31.49 17.51
N MET A 105 -5.04 30.24 17.41
CA MET A 105 -4.85 29.35 18.56
C MET A 105 -3.39 29.35 19.00
N SER A 106 -3.15 29.36 20.31
CA SER A 106 -1.83 29.15 20.89
C SER A 106 -1.57 27.65 21.07
N LEU A 107 -0.93 27.02 20.07
CA LEU A 107 -0.69 25.56 20.02
C LEU A 107 0.74 25.12 20.36
N LYS A 108 1.64 26.06 20.70
CA LYS A 108 3.08 25.78 20.85
C LYS A 108 3.41 24.61 21.79
N ASP A 109 2.70 24.54 22.91
CA ASP A 109 2.89 23.51 23.95
C ASP A 109 1.75 22.47 23.94
N CYS A 110 0.97 22.43 22.85
CA CYS A 110 -0.15 21.50 22.69
C CYS A 110 0.35 20.16 22.13
N GLU A 111 -0.12 19.08 22.74
CA GLU A 111 0.05 17.72 22.24
C GLU A 111 -1.27 17.28 21.63
N ILE A 112 -1.33 17.22 20.29
CA ILE A 112 -2.51 16.83 19.55
C ILE A 112 -2.36 15.39 19.10
N LYS A 113 -3.28 14.53 19.53
CA LYS A 113 -3.30 13.14 19.08
C LYS A 113 -3.81 13.05 17.63
N HIS A 114 -4.92 13.72 17.33
CA HIS A 114 -5.52 13.74 16.00
C HIS A 114 -5.87 15.17 15.57
N LEU A 115 -5.29 15.64 14.46
CA LEU A 115 -5.63 16.91 13.81
C LEU A 115 -6.24 16.63 12.44
N SER A 116 -7.47 17.08 12.22
CA SER A 116 -8.19 16.96 10.97
C SER A 116 -8.59 18.36 10.48
N LEU A 117 -8.19 18.71 9.26
CA LEU A 117 -8.57 19.95 8.60
C LEU A 117 -9.22 19.62 7.26
N ALA A 118 -10.41 20.15 6.99
CA ALA A 118 -11.10 19.99 5.71
C ALA A 118 -11.64 21.33 5.22
N ALA A 119 -11.41 21.64 3.94
CA ALA A 119 -11.88 22.88 3.34
C ALA A 119 -12.26 22.65 1.88
N SER A 120 -13.55 22.79 1.58
CA SER A 120 -14.09 22.60 0.23
C SER A 120 -13.88 23.79 -0.71
N GLU A 121 -13.66 24.99 -0.18
CA GLU A 121 -13.42 26.21 -0.97
C GLU A 121 -12.12 26.91 -0.58
N GLU A 122 -11.49 27.62 -1.51
CA GLU A 122 -10.27 28.40 -1.26
C GLU A 122 -10.48 29.45 -0.15
N ALA A 123 -11.66 30.07 -0.12
CA ALA A 123 -12.02 31.09 0.87
C ALA A 123 -11.91 30.58 2.32
N HIS A 124 -12.17 29.29 2.55
CA HIS A 124 -12.11 28.66 3.86
C HIS A 124 -10.69 28.67 4.47
N VAL A 125 -9.66 28.64 3.62
CA VAL A 125 -8.25 28.63 4.04
C VAL A 125 -7.54 29.96 3.82
N ALA A 126 -8.19 30.95 3.22
CA ALA A 126 -7.60 32.25 2.86
C ALA A 126 -6.88 32.93 4.05
N ALA A 127 -7.47 32.89 5.24
CA ALA A 127 -6.87 33.44 6.46
C ALA A 127 -5.55 32.74 6.85
N VAL A 128 -5.43 31.45 6.54
CA VAL A 128 -4.21 30.66 6.77
C VAL A 128 -3.17 30.96 5.71
N LEU A 129 -3.57 30.98 4.43
CA LEU A 129 -2.66 31.23 3.32
C LEU A 129 -2.09 32.65 3.32
N ALA A 130 -2.83 33.62 3.85
CA ALA A 130 -2.37 34.99 4.06
C ALA A 130 -1.26 35.14 5.12
N GLN A 131 -0.96 34.09 5.90
CA GLN A 131 0.11 34.14 6.90
C GLN A 131 1.49 34.26 6.24
N LYS A 132 2.20 35.34 6.55
CA LYS A 132 3.57 35.58 6.05
C LYS A 132 4.62 34.67 6.69
N LYS A 133 4.36 34.18 7.91
CA LYS A 133 5.26 33.32 8.67
C LYS A 133 4.55 32.03 9.00
N PRO A 134 5.25 30.88 8.95
CA PRO A 134 4.67 29.63 9.40
C PRO A 134 4.19 29.73 10.85
N PHE A 135 3.02 29.17 11.15
CA PHE A 135 2.50 29.07 12.51
C PHE A 135 2.78 27.69 13.11
N CYS A 136 2.84 27.62 14.44
CA CYS A 136 3.09 26.37 15.16
C CYS A 136 1.77 25.62 15.36
N VAL A 137 1.76 24.31 15.07
CA VAL A 137 0.61 23.40 15.31
C VAL A 137 0.81 22.49 16.52
N GLY A 138 1.87 22.72 17.31
CA GLY A 138 2.25 21.84 18.41
C GLY A 138 2.80 20.50 17.95
N ARG A 139 2.79 19.51 18.85
CA ARG A 139 3.19 18.14 18.56
C ARG A 139 1.97 17.34 18.12
N VAL A 140 1.89 17.02 16.83
CA VAL A 140 0.76 16.30 16.23
C VAL A 140 1.18 14.86 15.91
N LYS A 141 0.46 13.87 16.45
CA LYS A 141 0.70 12.44 16.12
C LYS A 141 0.06 12.04 14.79
N ILE A 142 -1.21 12.39 14.58
CA ILE A 142 -1.97 12.02 13.38
C ILE A 142 -2.53 13.28 12.75
N MET A 143 -2.18 13.54 11.49
CA MET A 143 -2.65 14.70 10.72
C MET A 143 -3.40 14.25 9.46
N ARG A 144 -4.59 14.81 9.24
CA ARG A 144 -5.40 14.59 8.03
C ARG A 144 -5.77 15.93 7.42
N LEU A 145 -5.40 16.15 6.17
CA LEU A 145 -5.74 17.35 5.42
C LEU A 145 -6.55 16.95 4.17
N TRP A 146 -7.72 17.55 4.02
CA TRP A 146 -8.66 17.30 2.93
C TRP A 146 -8.85 18.56 2.08
N ASP A 147 -8.79 18.39 0.77
CA ASP A 147 -9.07 19.40 -0.25
C ASP A 147 -8.20 20.65 -0.06
N TYR A 148 -8.74 21.88 -0.06
CA TYR A 148 -7.94 23.10 0.11
C TYR A 148 -7.14 23.13 1.41
N ALA A 149 -7.50 22.33 2.42
CA ALA A 149 -6.72 22.21 3.64
C ALA A 149 -5.34 21.57 3.40
N VAL A 150 -5.12 20.85 2.29
CA VAL A 150 -3.78 20.37 1.90
C VAL A 150 -2.81 21.54 1.72
N GLY A 151 -3.27 22.65 1.14
CA GLY A 151 -2.47 23.88 0.97
C GLY A 151 -1.97 24.48 2.29
N VAL A 152 -2.69 24.27 3.39
CA VAL A 152 -2.34 24.78 4.72
C VAL A 152 -0.99 24.26 5.20
N ILE A 153 -0.57 23.06 4.78
CA ILE A 153 0.69 22.45 5.20
C ILE A 153 1.91 23.35 4.93
N THR A 154 1.84 24.17 3.87
CA THR A 154 2.91 25.12 3.49
C THR A 154 3.11 26.26 4.48
N LYS A 155 2.09 26.55 5.30
CA LYS A 155 2.09 27.60 6.32
C LYS A 155 2.28 27.04 7.72
N MET A 156 2.51 25.74 7.88
CA MET A 156 2.77 25.12 9.17
C MET A 156 4.28 24.99 9.44
N SER A 157 4.68 25.22 10.68
CA SER A 157 6.03 24.89 11.16
C SER A 157 6.07 23.44 11.65
N LEU A 158 6.56 22.52 10.81
CA LEU A 158 6.53 21.07 11.04
C LEU A 158 7.85 20.46 11.54
N LYS A 159 8.88 21.28 11.79
CA LYS A 159 10.24 20.78 12.12
C LYS A 159 10.30 19.91 13.37
N ASP A 160 9.44 20.17 14.34
CA ASP A 160 9.39 19.47 15.62
C ASP A 160 8.24 18.44 15.66
N CYS A 161 7.63 18.15 14.51
CA CYS A 161 6.56 17.16 14.41
C CYS A 161 7.13 15.76 14.14
N GLU A 162 6.65 14.79 14.93
CA GLU A 162 6.86 13.37 14.71
C GLU A 162 5.50 12.73 14.45
N PHE A 163 5.18 12.53 13.17
CA PHE A 163 3.91 11.97 12.75
C PHE A 163 3.94 10.44 12.83
N GLU A 164 2.98 9.86 13.55
CA GLU A 164 2.60 8.46 13.37
C GLU A 164 1.89 8.31 12.00
N TRP A 165 1.02 9.26 11.65
CA TRP A 165 0.30 9.27 10.37
C TRP A 165 0.15 10.67 9.76
N LEU A 166 0.51 10.81 8.49
CA LEU A 166 0.21 11.98 7.66
C LEU A 166 -0.66 11.56 6.47
N TRP A 167 -1.88 12.09 6.39
CA TRP A 167 -2.83 11.79 5.32
C TRP A 167 -3.21 13.06 4.57
N LEU A 168 -2.95 13.11 3.27
CA LEU A 168 -3.35 14.19 2.38
C LEU A 168 -4.29 13.66 1.29
N THR A 169 -5.41 14.33 1.05
CA THR A 169 -6.33 13.99 -0.04
C THR A 169 -6.83 15.27 -0.67
N ALA A 170 -6.73 15.36 -1.99
CA ALA A 170 -7.18 16.52 -2.75
C ALA A 170 -7.92 16.07 -4.00
N SER A 171 -9.24 16.31 -4.03
CA SER A 171 -10.10 15.89 -5.13
C SER A 171 -9.95 16.73 -6.41
N GLU A 172 -9.46 17.97 -6.31
CA GLU A 172 -9.26 18.88 -7.45
C GLU A 172 -7.84 19.42 -7.52
N GLU A 173 -7.38 19.82 -8.71
CA GLU A 173 -6.05 20.41 -8.92
C GLU A 173 -5.85 21.68 -8.08
N ALA A 174 -6.90 22.51 -7.97
CA ALA A 174 -6.87 23.77 -7.23
C ALA A 174 -6.53 23.57 -5.74
N HIS A 175 -6.89 22.42 -5.15
CA HIS A 175 -6.64 22.10 -3.74
C HIS A 175 -5.16 22.03 -3.38
N VAL A 176 -4.29 21.73 -4.36
CA VAL A 176 -2.84 21.60 -4.16
C VAL A 176 -2.04 22.73 -4.82
N ALA A 177 -2.70 23.68 -5.49
CA ALA A 177 -2.04 24.74 -6.27
C ALA A 177 -1.02 25.54 -5.43
N GLU A 178 -1.38 25.94 -4.21
CA GLU A 178 -0.47 26.66 -3.29
C GLU A 178 0.78 25.82 -2.94
N VAL A 179 0.63 24.49 -2.81
CA VAL A 179 1.74 23.60 -2.51
C VAL A 179 2.67 23.48 -3.71
N LEU A 180 2.09 23.29 -4.90
CA LEU A 180 2.85 23.11 -6.13
C LEU A 180 3.54 24.41 -6.59
N ALA A 181 2.98 25.57 -6.25
CA ALA A 181 3.58 26.88 -6.48
C ALA A 181 4.85 27.14 -5.63
N GLN A 182 5.12 26.33 -4.60
CA GLN A 182 6.35 26.48 -3.81
C GLN A 182 7.60 26.21 -4.66
N GLU A 183 8.52 27.18 -4.68
CA GLU A 183 9.83 27.02 -5.32
C GLU A 183 10.74 26.06 -4.53
N LYS A 184 10.66 26.10 -3.21
CA LYS A 184 11.52 25.32 -2.31
C LYS A 184 10.73 24.19 -1.68
N PRO A 185 11.27 22.95 -1.67
CA PRO A 185 10.65 21.87 -0.93
C PRO A 185 10.51 22.19 0.56
N PHE A 186 9.41 21.78 1.18
CA PHE A 186 9.20 21.93 2.62
C PHE A 186 9.48 20.61 3.35
N CYS A 187 9.91 20.71 4.61
CA CYS A 187 10.18 19.55 5.45
C CYS A 187 8.91 19.15 6.22
N VAL A 188 8.57 17.86 6.20
CA VAL A 188 7.41 17.28 6.90
C VAL A 188 7.78 16.63 8.24
N GLY A 189 9.01 16.85 8.74
CA GLY A 189 9.49 16.21 9.96
C GLY A 189 9.70 14.71 9.79
N ARG A 190 9.62 13.95 10.89
CA ARG A 190 9.66 12.48 10.87
C ARG A 190 8.23 11.95 10.65
N VAL A 191 8.05 10.99 9.74
CA VAL A 191 6.74 10.43 9.41
C VAL A 191 6.83 8.91 9.40
N GLU A 192 6.12 8.22 10.30
CA GLU A 192 6.05 6.76 10.27
C GLU A 192 5.21 6.29 9.07
N MET A 193 3.99 6.80 8.91
CA MET A 193 3.10 6.43 7.80
C MET A 193 2.57 7.65 7.04
N MET A 194 2.64 7.62 5.70
CA MET A 194 2.24 8.72 4.83
C MET A 194 1.34 8.25 3.70
N TRP A 195 0.12 8.77 3.61
CA TRP A 195 -0.85 8.46 2.54
C TRP A 195 -1.19 9.72 1.74
N LEU A 196 -0.95 9.69 0.44
CA LEU A 196 -1.30 10.76 -0.50
C LEU A 196 -2.30 10.22 -1.52
N ARG A 197 -3.46 10.86 -1.63
CA ARG A 197 -4.54 10.44 -2.54
C ARG A 197 -4.93 11.52 -3.54
N GLU A 198 -5.22 11.08 -4.77
CA GLU A 198 -5.63 11.91 -5.89
C GLU A 198 -4.61 13.03 -6.17
N TYR A 199 -5.00 14.29 -6.38
CA TYR A 199 -4.06 15.38 -6.65
C TYR A 199 -3.01 15.59 -5.54
N ALA A 200 -3.26 15.09 -4.32
CA ALA A 200 -2.28 15.16 -3.24
C ALA A 200 -1.04 14.31 -3.52
N VAL A 201 -1.08 13.36 -4.47
CA VAL A 201 0.11 12.63 -4.94
C VAL A 201 1.15 13.61 -5.48
N GLY A 202 0.73 14.69 -6.17
CA GLY A 202 1.64 15.73 -6.68
C GLY A 202 2.46 16.43 -5.60
N VAL A 203 1.94 16.51 -4.37
CA VAL A 203 2.60 17.18 -3.23
C VAL A 203 3.95 16.56 -2.90
N ILE A 204 4.15 15.25 -3.16
CA ILE A 204 5.42 14.58 -2.87
C ILE A 204 6.62 15.24 -3.55
N THR A 205 6.42 15.84 -4.72
CA THR A 205 7.47 16.54 -5.49
C THR A 205 7.97 17.81 -4.80
N LYS A 206 7.19 18.33 -3.84
CA LYS A 206 7.47 19.53 -3.05
C LYS A 206 7.86 19.21 -1.61
N MET A 207 7.98 17.93 -1.25
CA MET A 207 8.46 17.51 0.05
C MET A 207 9.97 17.26 0.03
N SER A 208 10.66 17.70 1.07
CA SER A 208 12.07 17.37 1.30
C SER A 208 12.18 16.06 2.08
N LEU A 209 12.20 14.92 1.39
CA LEU A 209 12.15 13.58 2.01
C LEU A 209 13.52 12.87 2.12
N LYS A 210 14.61 13.46 1.61
CA LYS A 210 15.92 12.79 1.52
C LYS A 210 16.41 12.22 2.86
N ASP A 211 16.19 12.95 3.95
CA ASP A 211 16.62 12.54 5.30
C ASP A 211 15.47 11.93 6.12
N CYS A 212 14.32 11.68 5.50
CA CYS A 212 13.16 11.06 6.16
C CYS A 212 13.26 9.54 6.15
N GLU A 213 12.94 8.94 7.28
CA GLU A 213 12.67 7.50 7.42
C GLU A 213 11.16 7.30 7.50
N ILE A 214 10.59 6.59 6.53
CA ILE A 214 9.17 6.31 6.40
C ILE A 214 8.95 4.81 6.49
N LYS A 215 8.11 4.35 7.40
CA LYS A 215 7.78 2.93 7.51
C LYS A 215 6.78 2.50 6.43
N TYR A 216 5.81 3.34 6.11
CA TYR A 216 4.80 3.05 5.10
C TYR A 216 4.46 4.30 4.27
N LEU A 217 4.72 4.27 2.96
CA LEU A 217 4.31 5.32 2.01
C LEU A 217 3.29 4.75 1.02
N SER A 218 2.12 5.37 0.92
CA SER A 218 1.09 4.98 -0.06
C SER A 218 0.65 6.16 -0.91
N LEU A 219 0.76 5.99 -2.23
CA LEU A 219 0.30 6.93 -3.25
C LEU A 219 -0.84 6.26 -4.03
N ALA A 220 -2.00 6.90 -4.10
CA ALA A 220 -3.14 6.40 -4.85
C ALA A 220 -3.71 7.50 -5.74
N ALA A 221 -3.85 7.21 -7.04
CA ALA A 221 -4.39 8.15 -8.00
C ALA A 221 -5.33 7.43 -8.96
N SER A 222 -6.62 7.75 -8.89
CA SER A 222 -7.66 7.15 -9.72
C SER A 222 -7.73 7.71 -11.14
N GLU A 223 -7.17 8.90 -11.40
CA GLU A 223 -7.15 9.54 -12.73
C GLU A 223 -5.72 9.96 -13.14
N GLU A 224 -5.46 10.04 -14.45
CA GLU A 224 -4.16 10.49 -14.98
C GLU A 224 -3.81 11.91 -14.52
N ALA A 225 -4.82 12.79 -14.43
CA ALA A 225 -4.67 14.17 -14.02
C ALA A 225 -4.05 14.31 -12.62
N HIS A 226 -4.34 13.39 -11.71
CA HIS A 226 -3.84 13.38 -10.32
C HIS A 226 -2.32 13.27 -10.22
N VAL A 227 -1.67 12.68 -11.24
CA VAL A 227 -0.20 12.51 -11.29
C VAL A 227 0.46 13.36 -12.36
N ALA A 228 -0.30 14.15 -13.12
CA ALA A 228 0.22 14.91 -14.26
C ALA A 228 1.40 15.81 -13.87
N GLU A 229 1.31 16.49 -12.73
CA GLU A 229 2.38 17.36 -12.21
C GLU A 229 3.64 16.59 -11.82
N VAL A 230 3.51 15.35 -11.34
CA VAL A 230 4.65 14.47 -11.09
C VAL A 230 5.30 14.06 -12.41
N LEU A 231 4.49 13.64 -13.38
CA LEU A 231 4.96 13.15 -14.68
C LEU A 231 5.61 14.25 -15.55
N LYS A 232 5.24 15.52 -15.34
CA LYS A 232 5.87 16.68 -15.98
C LYS A 232 7.28 16.98 -15.44
N GLN A 233 7.66 16.46 -14.26
CA GLN A 233 8.97 16.71 -13.70
C GLN A 233 10.08 16.19 -14.62
N GLU A 234 11.04 17.07 -14.94
CA GLU A 234 12.25 16.68 -15.67
C GLU A 234 13.28 16.03 -14.74
N LYS A 235 13.38 16.54 -13.51
CA LYS A 235 14.33 16.07 -12.50
C LYS A 235 13.67 15.03 -11.60
N PRO A 236 14.30 13.87 -11.40
CA PRO A 236 13.78 12.89 -10.46
C PRO A 236 13.75 13.44 -9.03
N PHE A 237 12.71 13.10 -8.26
CA PHE A 237 12.61 13.45 -6.85
C PHE A 237 13.01 12.27 -5.95
N CYS A 238 13.31 12.55 -4.69
CA CYS A 238 13.64 11.52 -3.70
C CYS A 238 12.46 11.29 -2.75
N ALA A 239 12.08 10.03 -2.53
CA ALA A 239 11.04 9.65 -1.57
C ALA A 239 11.57 9.32 -0.16
N GLY A 240 12.88 9.45 0.06
CA GLY A 240 13.56 9.13 1.32
C GLY A 240 13.91 7.66 1.46
N ARG A 241 14.08 7.22 2.72
CA ARG A 241 14.26 5.82 3.09
C ARG A 241 12.90 5.25 3.51
N VAL A 242 12.35 4.37 2.68
CA VAL A 242 11.00 3.83 2.82
C VAL A 242 11.06 2.33 3.06
N LYS A 243 10.47 1.85 4.15
CA LYS A 243 10.38 0.41 4.41
C LYS A 243 9.38 -0.27 3.48
N ASP A 244 8.15 0.25 3.40
CA ASP A 244 7.11 -0.32 2.54
C ASP A 244 6.44 0.78 1.70
N MET A 245 6.54 0.68 0.37
CA MET A 245 5.98 1.65 -0.57
C MET A 245 4.89 1.01 -1.42
N HIS A 246 3.72 1.61 -1.44
CA HIS A 246 2.58 1.18 -2.26
C HIS A 246 2.17 2.25 -3.26
N LEU A 247 2.14 1.89 -4.54
CA LEU A 247 1.64 2.74 -5.63
C LEU A 247 0.39 2.08 -6.25
N TRP A 248 -0.73 2.80 -6.19
CA TRP A 248 -2.03 2.33 -6.67
C TRP A 248 -2.49 3.11 -7.91
N ASP A 249 -2.95 2.37 -8.91
CA ASP A 249 -3.53 2.88 -10.15
C ASP A 249 -2.57 3.84 -10.88
N TYR A 250 -2.98 5.04 -11.29
CA TYR A 250 -2.09 5.97 -12.01
C TYR A 250 -0.85 6.39 -11.20
N ALA A 251 -0.86 6.20 -9.87
CA ALA A 251 0.31 6.45 -9.04
C ALA A 251 1.47 5.49 -9.37
N VAL A 252 1.23 4.37 -10.05
CA VAL A 252 2.31 3.51 -10.58
C VAL A 252 3.21 4.29 -11.54
N GLY A 253 2.68 5.27 -12.28
CA GLY A 253 3.47 6.13 -13.17
C GLY A 253 4.49 7.02 -12.46
N VAL A 254 4.25 7.37 -11.19
CA VAL A 254 5.15 8.22 -10.36
C VAL A 254 6.55 7.64 -10.29
N ILE A 255 6.64 6.31 -10.35
CA ILE A 255 7.87 5.55 -10.27
C ILE A 255 8.90 5.94 -11.33
N THR A 256 8.44 6.41 -12.50
CA THR A 256 9.29 6.87 -13.61
C THR A 256 10.02 8.18 -13.32
N LYS A 257 9.66 8.86 -12.23
CA LYS A 257 10.16 10.18 -11.83
C LYS A 257 10.90 10.15 -10.49
N MET A 258 11.23 8.97 -9.99
CA MET A 258 11.96 8.81 -8.73
C MET A 258 13.47 8.64 -8.95
N SER A 259 14.29 9.21 -8.07
CA SER A 259 15.76 9.12 -8.10
C SER A 259 16.25 7.77 -7.57
N LEU A 260 17.24 7.19 -8.26
CA LEU A 260 17.87 5.91 -7.91
C LEU A 260 19.01 6.03 -6.89
N LYS A 261 19.60 7.22 -6.73
CA LYS A 261 20.81 7.41 -5.91
C LYS A 261 20.52 7.75 -4.46
N ASP A 262 19.38 8.37 -4.21
CA ASP A 262 19.05 8.99 -2.93
C ASP A 262 17.84 8.33 -2.24
N CYS A 263 17.21 7.33 -2.87
CA CYS A 263 16.08 6.59 -2.28
C CYS A 263 16.51 5.18 -1.89
N GLU A 264 16.01 4.71 -0.75
CA GLU A 264 16.10 3.32 -0.32
C GLU A 264 14.68 2.82 -0.10
N ILE A 265 14.30 1.71 -0.73
CA ILE A 265 12.95 1.15 -0.64
C ILE A 265 13.12 -0.33 -0.31
N GLU A 266 12.76 -0.79 0.88
CA GLU A 266 12.91 -2.22 1.21
C GLU A 266 11.87 -3.06 0.45
N ARG A 267 10.60 -2.66 0.48
CA ARG A 267 9.49 -3.30 -0.23
C ARG A 267 8.75 -2.31 -1.14
N LEU A 268 8.51 -2.73 -2.38
CA LEU A 268 7.76 -1.98 -3.38
C LEU A 268 6.57 -2.78 -3.89
N CYS A 269 5.37 -2.24 -3.70
CA CYS A 269 4.10 -2.80 -4.13
C CYS A 269 3.45 -1.93 -5.21
N LEU A 270 3.28 -2.46 -6.42
CA LEU A 270 2.60 -1.79 -7.53
C LEU A 270 1.31 -2.52 -7.84
N THR A 271 0.19 -1.79 -7.87
CA THR A 271 -1.13 -2.35 -8.23
C THR A 271 -1.81 -1.45 -9.24
N ALA A 272 -2.16 -1.98 -10.41
CA ALA A 272 -2.82 -1.23 -11.46
C ALA A 272 -4.02 -2.00 -12.02
N ARG A 273 -5.24 -1.49 -11.74
CA ARG A 273 -6.49 -2.16 -12.12
C ARG A 273 -6.84 -2.03 -13.61
N GLU A 274 -6.29 -1.04 -14.29
CA GLU A 274 -6.54 -0.75 -15.71
C GLU A 274 -5.23 -0.57 -16.47
N GLU A 275 -5.24 -0.83 -17.78
CA GLU A 275 -4.07 -0.68 -18.65
C GLU A 275 -3.54 0.76 -18.66
N ALA A 276 -4.45 1.74 -18.64
CA ALA A 276 -4.10 3.16 -18.64
C ALA A 276 -3.23 3.55 -17.43
N HIS A 277 -3.40 2.88 -16.28
CA HIS A 277 -2.66 3.17 -15.04
C HIS A 277 -1.15 2.95 -15.18
N VAL A 278 -0.71 2.06 -16.08
CA VAL A 278 0.71 1.78 -16.35
C VAL A 278 1.24 2.42 -17.63
N ALA A 279 0.39 3.14 -18.38
CA ALA A 279 0.76 3.68 -19.69
C ALA A 279 2.00 4.58 -19.64
N ALA A 280 2.15 5.40 -18.59
CA ALA A 280 3.32 6.26 -18.40
C ALA A 280 4.63 5.46 -18.25
N VAL A 281 4.56 4.28 -17.60
CA VAL A 281 5.70 3.38 -17.45
C VAL A 281 6.00 2.67 -18.77
N LEU A 282 4.98 2.13 -19.43
CA LEU A 282 5.16 1.35 -20.66
C LEU A 282 5.66 2.20 -21.85
N LYS A 283 5.36 3.51 -21.85
CA LYS A 283 5.90 4.48 -22.82
C LYS A 283 7.39 4.78 -22.66
N GLN A 284 8.03 4.37 -21.56
CA GLN A 284 9.47 4.56 -21.38
C GLN A 284 10.25 3.73 -22.40
N GLU A 285 11.12 4.39 -23.17
CA GLU A 285 12.03 3.73 -24.12
C GLU A 285 13.17 3.03 -23.41
N LYS A 286 13.70 3.65 -22.36
CA LYS A 286 14.81 3.13 -21.58
C LYS A 286 14.29 2.42 -20.35
N PRO A 287 14.75 1.19 -20.08
CA PRO A 287 14.48 0.55 -18.80
C PRO A 287 14.98 1.44 -17.66
N PHE A 288 14.20 1.58 -16.60
CA PHE A 288 14.67 2.21 -15.37
C PHE A 288 15.22 1.14 -14.42
N CYS A 289 16.22 1.48 -13.60
CA CYS A 289 16.82 0.51 -12.70
C CYS A 289 15.85 0.15 -11.57
N ALA A 290 15.84 -1.11 -11.13
CA ALA A 290 14.81 -1.66 -10.23
C ALA A 290 14.90 -1.21 -8.76
N TRP A 291 15.61 -0.12 -8.47
CA TRP A 291 16.00 0.31 -7.11
C TRP A 291 16.76 -0.77 -6.33
N ARG A 292 17.29 -0.42 -5.15
CA ARG A 292 17.76 -1.41 -4.17
C ARG A 292 16.56 -1.93 -3.39
N VAL A 293 15.67 -2.65 -4.07
CA VAL A 293 14.45 -3.23 -3.50
C VAL A 293 14.68 -4.69 -3.15
N LYS A 294 14.36 -5.06 -1.90
CA LYS A 294 14.42 -6.46 -1.44
C LYS A 294 13.20 -7.24 -1.88
N ASP A 295 12.01 -6.65 -1.67
CA ASP A 295 10.72 -7.28 -1.96
C ASP A 295 9.97 -6.49 -3.04
N MET A 296 9.65 -7.12 -4.16
CA MET A 296 8.84 -6.51 -5.22
C MET A 296 7.52 -7.27 -5.40
N VAL A 297 6.41 -6.55 -5.36
CA VAL A 297 5.05 -7.08 -5.50
C VAL A 297 4.36 -6.36 -6.65
N LEU A 298 4.06 -7.07 -7.73
CA LEU A 298 3.35 -6.55 -8.90
C LEU A 298 1.99 -7.23 -9.03
N ARG A 299 0.92 -6.43 -9.05
CA ARG A 299 -0.46 -6.91 -9.14
C ARG A 299 -1.18 -6.34 -10.36
N GLU A 300 -1.92 -7.19 -11.04
CA GLU A 300 -2.76 -6.86 -12.19
C GLU A 300 -1.93 -6.24 -13.34
N TYR A 301 -2.36 -5.14 -13.98
CA TYR A 301 -1.60 -4.54 -15.08
C TYR A 301 -0.19 -4.08 -14.67
N ALA A 302 0.09 -3.95 -13.36
CA ALA A 302 1.42 -3.62 -12.87
C ALA A 302 2.44 -4.74 -13.14
N VAL A 303 1.99 -5.98 -13.41
CA VAL A 303 2.88 -7.05 -13.87
C VAL A 303 3.59 -6.65 -15.17
N GLY A 304 2.93 -5.90 -16.05
CA GLY A 304 3.52 -5.35 -17.28
C GLY A 304 4.75 -4.45 -17.07
N VAL A 305 4.82 -3.79 -15.92
CA VAL A 305 5.92 -2.86 -15.56
C VAL A 305 7.27 -3.57 -15.56
N ILE A 306 7.30 -4.87 -15.25
CA ILE A 306 8.54 -5.66 -15.18
C ILE A 306 9.34 -5.62 -16.49
N THR A 307 8.67 -5.49 -17.63
CA THR A 307 9.28 -5.42 -18.97
C THR A 307 10.07 -4.13 -19.21
N LYS A 308 9.83 -3.11 -18.39
CA LYS A 308 10.48 -1.79 -18.43
C LYS A 308 11.49 -1.59 -17.31
N MET A 309 11.77 -2.65 -16.54
CA MET A 309 12.77 -2.63 -15.49
C MET A 309 14.07 -3.27 -15.96
N SER A 310 15.21 -2.69 -15.58
CA SER A 310 16.51 -3.32 -15.73
C SER A 310 16.81 -4.18 -14.49
N LEU A 311 16.49 -5.47 -14.56
CA LEU A 311 16.61 -6.40 -13.43
C LEU A 311 17.92 -7.19 -13.36
N LYS A 312 18.77 -7.12 -14.40
CA LYS A 312 19.96 -8.00 -14.53
C LYS A 312 20.88 -7.99 -13.30
N ASP A 313 21.10 -6.82 -12.72
CA ASP A 313 21.99 -6.62 -11.57
C ASP A 313 21.20 -6.44 -10.25
N CYS A 314 19.94 -6.89 -10.22
CA CYS A 314 19.09 -6.80 -9.04
C CYS A 314 19.12 -8.11 -8.25
N GLU A 315 19.07 -7.97 -6.92
CA GLU A 315 19.00 -9.09 -5.99
C GLU A 315 17.74 -8.92 -5.13
N PHE A 316 16.77 -9.80 -5.34
CA PHE A 316 15.50 -9.81 -4.64
C PHE A 316 15.46 -10.92 -3.58
N GLU A 317 14.99 -10.57 -2.38
CA GLU A 317 14.54 -11.55 -1.40
C GLU A 317 13.20 -12.16 -1.85
N LEU A 318 12.27 -11.33 -2.37
CA LEU A 318 10.98 -11.77 -2.89
C LEU A 318 10.59 -11.05 -4.18
N LEU A 319 10.18 -11.81 -5.20
CA LEU A 319 9.44 -11.34 -6.36
C LEU A 319 8.05 -11.99 -6.39
N TYR A 320 7.00 -11.18 -6.22
CA TYR A 320 5.61 -11.63 -6.24
C TYR A 320 4.88 -11.04 -7.44
N LEU A 321 4.27 -11.91 -8.27
CA LEU A 321 3.47 -11.53 -9.42
C LEU A 321 2.07 -12.13 -9.32
N SER A 322 1.02 -11.33 -9.51
CA SER A 322 -0.37 -11.81 -9.50
C SER A 322 -1.21 -11.08 -10.54
N ALA A 323 -1.97 -11.83 -11.33
CA ALA A 323 -2.85 -11.26 -12.35
C ALA A 323 -4.15 -12.05 -12.48
N SER A 324 -5.28 -11.44 -12.13
CA SER A 324 -6.60 -12.07 -12.15
C SER A 324 -7.24 -12.18 -13.55
N LYS A 325 -6.71 -11.47 -14.55
CA LYS A 325 -7.22 -11.48 -15.94
C LYS A 325 -6.09 -11.64 -16.96
N LYS A 326 -6.38 -12.31 -18.08
CA LYS A 326 -5.44 -12.46 -19.21
C LYS A 326 -4.92 -11.12 -19.72
N THR A 327 -5.76 -10.09 -19.74
CA THR A 327 -5.39 -8.75 -20.24
C THR A 327 -4.30 -8.09 -19.39
N HIS A 328 -4.20 -8.41 -18.09
CA HIS A 328 -3.22 -7.84 -17.18
C HIS A 328 -1.77 -8.19 -17.54
N VAL A 329 -1.56 -9.34 -18.18
CA VAL A 329 -0.22 -9.83 -18.57
C VAL A 329 0.04 -9.72 -20.07
N ALA A 330 -0.93 -9.22 -20.84
CA ALA A 330 -0.87 -9.20 -22.30
C ALA A 330 0.39 -8.49 -22.83
N GLU A 331 0.83 -7.41 -22.18
CA GLU A 331 2.05 -6.70 -22.57
C GLU A 331 3.32 -7.52 -22.37
N VAL A 332 3.38 -8.31 -21.30
CA VAL A 332 4.54 -9.19 -21.05
C VAL A 332 4.57 -10.33 -22.05
N LEU A 333 3.41 -10.92 -22.35
CA LEU A 333 3.32 -12.05 -23.26
C LEU A 333 3.62 -11.70 -24.72
N LYS A 334 3.45 -10.42 -25.12
CA LYS A 334 3.87 -9.91 -26.44
C LYS A 334 5.39 -9.88 -26.62
N GLN A 335 6.17 -9.97 -25.54
CA GLN A 335 7.63 -9.97 -25.66
C GLN A 335 8.10 -11.21 -26.44
N GLU A 336 8.87 -10.97 -27.49
CA GLU A 336 9.47 -12.04 -28.29
C GLU A 336 10.69 -12.64 -27.59
N LYS A 337 11.47 -11.79 -26.91
CA LYS A 337 12.70 -12.20 -26.23
C LYS A 337 12.45 -12.32 -24.74
N PRO A 338 12.89 -13.42 -24.11
CA PRO A 338 12.87 -13.52 -22.66
C PRO A 338 13.69 -12.40 -22.01
N PHE A 339 13.21 -11.87 -20.89
CA PHE A 339 13.95 -10.88 -20.10
C PHE A 339 14.56 -11.51 -18.84
N CYS A 340 15.71 -11.02 -18.42
CA CYS A 340 16.37 -11.45 -17.19
C CYS A 340 15.64 -10.85 -15.98
N VAL A 341 15.45 -11.64 -14.93
CA VAL A 341 14.82 -11.22 -13.66
C VAL A 341 15.82 -10.96 -12.53
N GLY A 342 17.13 -11.04 -12.83
CA GLY A 342 18.19 -10.91 -11.83
C GLY A 342 18.31 -12.15 -10.95
N ARG A 343 18.84 -11.95 -9.74
CA ARG A 343 18.89 -13.00 -8.71
C ARG A 343 17.69 -12.87 -7.80
N VAL A 344 16.92 -13.94 -7.65
CA VAL A 344 15.69 -13.95 -6.86
C VAL A 344 15.73 -15.13 -5.91
N LYS A 345 15.72 -14.89 -4.60
CA LYS A 345 15.67 -15.98 -3.61
C LYS A 345 14.32 -16.67 -3.63
N ARG A 346 13.24 -15.90 -3.54
CA ARG A 346 11.87 -16.40 -3.55
C ARG A 346 11.04 -15.79 -4.66
N MET A 347 10.38 -16.62 -5.46
CA MET A 347 9.49 -16.19 -6.52
C MET A 347 8.10 -16.83 -6.35
N ASP A 348 7.08 -15.99 -6.22
CA ASP A 348 5.68 -16.41 -6.09
C ASP A 348 4.87 -15.84 -7.28
N ILE A 349 4.26 -16.70 -8.09
CA ILE A 349 3.51 -16.32 -9.29
C ILE A 349 2.09 -16.89 -9.26
N TRP A 350 1.09 -16.03 -9.41
CA TRP A 350 -0.32 -16.37 -9.19
C TRP A 350 -1.20 -16.06 -10.42
N ASP A 351 -2.12 -16.97 -10.71
CA ASP A 351 -3.14 -16.86 -11.76
C ASP A 351 -2.55 -16.63 -13.16
N TYR A 352 -3.09 -15.69 -13.95
CA TYR A 352 -2.58 -15.42 -15.31
C TYR A 352 -1.12 -14.95 -15.31
N ALA A 353 -0.57 -14.52 -14.16
CA ALA A 353 0.84 -14.20 -14.04
C ALA A 353 1.71 -15.45 -14.26
N VAL A 354 1.19 -16.67 -14.07
CA VAL A 354 1.94 -17.91 -14.34
C VAL A 354 2.43 -17.95 -15.79
N GLY A 355 1.66 -17.43 -16.75
CA GLY A 355 2.09 -17.30 -18.15
C GLY A 355 3.35 -16.47 -18.35
N VAL A 356 3.64 -15.51 -17.46
CA VAL A 356 4.81 -14.62 -17.55
C VAL A 356 6.12 -15.38 -17.44
N ILE A 357 6.14 -16.53 -16.76
CA ILE A 357 7.37 -17.34 -16.59
C ILE A 357 7.98 -17.75 -17.93
N THR A 358 7.16 -17.96 -18.96
CA THR A 358 7.61 -18.32 -20.32
C THR A 358 8.39 -17.21 -21.02
N LYS A 359 8.30 -15.98 -20.49
CA LYS A 359 8.97 -14.78 -21.00
C LYS A 359 10.15 -14.37 -20.12
N MET A 360 10.51 -15.18 -19.14
CA MET A 360 11.67 -14.95 -18.27
C MET A 360 12.84 -15.83 -18.70
N SER A 361 14.04 -15.27 -18.66
CA SER A 361 15.29 -16.02 -18.81
C SER A 361 15.73 -16.52 -17.44
N LEU A 362 15.42 -17.78 -17.12
CA LEU A 362 15.63 -18.37 -15.78
C LEU A 362 16.76 -19.41 -15.72
N GLU A 363 17.40 -19.74 -16.84
CA GLU A 363 18.40 -20.82 -16.92
C GLU A 363 19.56 -20.64 -15.93
N ASP A 364 20.06 -19.40 -15.80
CA ASP A 364 21.14 -19.03 -14.87
C ASP A 364 20.61 -18.57 -13.48
N CYS A 365 19.31 -18.71 -13.22
CA CYS A 365 18.73 -18.31 -11.94
C CYS A 365 18.83 -19.44 -10.91
N GLU A 366 19.03 -19.04 -9.65
CA GLU A 366 19.02 -19.91 -8.49
C GLU A 366 17.95 -19.43 -7.52
N PHE A 367 17.00 -20.31 -7.20
CA PHE A 367 15.88 -20.03 -6.32
C PHE A 367 16.00 -20.87 -5.04
N GLU A 368 15.85 -20.21 -3.89
CA GLU A 368 15.55 -20.92 -2.64
C GLU A 368 14.11 -21.44 -2.67
N TYR A 369 13.18 -20.69 -3.27
CA TYR A 369 11.76 -21.06 -3.32
C TYR A 369 11.07 -20.55 -4.59
N LEU A 370 10.43 -21.45 -5.35
CA LEU A 370 9.58 -21.14 -6.50
C LEU A 370 8.17 -21.67 -6.26
N SER A 371 7.16 -20.80 -6.28
CA SER A 371 5.75 -21.18 -6.14
C SER A 371 4.91 -20.65 -7.28
N LEU A 372 4.22 -21.56 -7.97
CA LEU A 372 3.25 -21.26 -9.01
C LEU A 372 1.86 -21.71 -8.52
N SER A 373 0.88 -20.82 -8.59
CA SER A 373 -0.50 -21.12 -8.20
C SER A 373 -1.47 -20.65 -9.27
N ALA A 374 -2.42 -21.50 -9.66
CA ALA A 374 -3.45 -21.13 -10.61
C ALA A 374 -4.79 -21.79 -10.28
N ASP A 375 -5.83 -20.97 -10.13
CA ASP A 375 -7.17 -21.46 -9.77
C ASP A 375 -7.97 -22.00 -10.98
N LYS A 376 -7.55 -21.70 -12.22
CA LYS A 376 -8.26 -22.10 -13.44
C LYS A 376 -7.30 -22.54 -14.53
N GLU A 377 -7.71 -23.48 -15.38
CA GLU A 377 -6.91 -23.93 -16.53
C GLU A 377 -6.53 -22.75 -17.47
N ALA A 378 -7.45 -21.81 -17.66
CA ALA A 378 -7.22 -20.62 -18.48
C ALA A 378 -6.02 -19.77 -18.02
N HIS A 379 -5.65 -19.83 -16.73
CA HIS A 379 -4.53 -19.09 -16.15
C HIS A 379 -3.18 -19.63 -16.66
N VAL A 380 -3.11 -20.92 -16.99
CA VAL A 380 -1.88 -21.60 -17.46
C VAL A 380 -1.88 -21.90 -18.95
N ALA A 381 -2.96 -21.58 -19.67
CA ALA A 381 -3.13 -21.87 -21.09
C ALA A 381 -1.97 -21.37 -21.97
N GLU A 382 -1.40 -20.21 -21.67
CA GLU A 382 -0.24 -19.67 -22.40
C GLU A 382 1.02 -20.53 -22.24
N VAL A 383 1.25 -21.06 -21.04
CA VAL A 383 2.38 -21.96 -20.78
C VAL A 383 2.18 -23.28 -21.52
N LEU A 384 0.96 -23.81 -21.45
CA LEU A 384 0.62 -25.09 -22.05
C LEU A 384 0.59 -25.05 -23.59
N ALA A 385 0.40 -23.87 -24.17
CA ALA A 385 0.49 -23.63 -25.61
C ALA A 385 1.95 -23.60 -26.13
N GLN A 386 2.96 -23.55 -25.24
CA GLN A 386 4.36 -23.58 -25.66
C GLN A 386 4.69 -24.91 -26.34
N GLU A 387 5.30 -24.83 -27.52
CA GLU A 387 5.80 -26.01 -28.24
C GLU A 387 7.03 -26.58 -27.52
N LYS A 388 7.92 -25.70 -27.06
CA LYS A 388 9.15 -26.08 -26.38
C LYS A 388 9.03 -25.87 -24.88
N PRO A 389 9.52 -26.81 -24.07
CA PRO A 389 9.65 -26.58 -22.63
C PRO A 389 10.54 -25.38 -22.32
N PHE A 390 10.27 -24.70 -21.21
CA PHE A 390 11.12 -23.63 -20.67
C PHE A 390 11.93 -24.13 -19.47
N CYS A 391 13.16 -23.65 -19.33
CA CYS A 391 14.01 -23.99 -18.18
C CYS A 391 13.70 -23.08 -16.99
N VAL A 392 13.50 -23.66 -15.80
CA VAL A 392 13.29 -22.90 -14.54
C VAL A 392 14.58 -22.65 -13.74
N GLY A 393 15.74 -23.07 -14.27
CA GLY A 393 17.03 -22.93 -13.59
C GLY A 393 17.20 -23.91 -12.44
N ARG A 394 17.97 -23.49 -11.42
CA ARG A 394 18.20 -24.27 -10.18
C ARG A 394 17.18 -23.84 -9.12
N VAL A 395 16.46 -24.78 -8.56
CA VAL A 395 15.40 -24.54 -7.57
C VAL A 395 15.60 -25.48 -6.40
N LYS A 396 15.60 -24.93 -5.20
CA LYS A 396 15.73 -25.71 -3.95
C LYS A 396 14.38 -26.27 -3.49
N ASP A 397 13.38 -25.41 -3.31
CA ASP A 397 12.01 -25.80 -2.97
C ASP A 397 11.04 -25.34 -4.09
N MET A 398 10.34 -26.28 -4.73
CA MET A 398 9.37 -25.99 -5.78
C MET A 398 7.96 -26.41 -5.38
N HIS A 399 7.00 -25.51 -5.56
CA HIS A 399 5.60 -25.73 -5.23
C HIS A 399 4.69 -25.38 -6.41
N LEU A 400 3.90 -26.35 -6.88
CA LEU A 400 2.91 -26.18 -7.93
C LEU A 400 1.51 -26.45 -7.38
N TRP A 401 0.66 -25.42 -7.35
CA TRP A 401 -0.68 -25.47 -6.75
C TRP A 401 -1.79 -25.31 -7.80
N GLY A 402 -2.83 -26.13 -7.69
CA GLY A 402 -4.01 -26.05 -8.55
C GLY A 402 -3.68 -26.44 -10.00
N TYR A 403 -4.21 -25.68 -10.96
CA TYR A 403 -3.90 -25.86 -12.39
C TYR A 403 -2.44 -25.55 -12.73
N ALA A 404 -1.69 -24.88 -11.84
CA ALA A 404 -0.25 -24.67 -12.04
C ALA A 404 0.53 -25.99 -12.00
N ALA A 405 -0.03 -27.07 -11.43
CA ALA A 405 0.53 -28.41 -11.53
C ALA A 405 0.76 -28.83 -12.99
N SER A 406 -0.18 -28.53 -13.89
CA SER A 406 -0.08 -28.89 -15.31
C SER A 406 1.10 -28.21 -16.03
N VAL A 407 1.66 -27.13 -15.48
CA VAL A 407 2.85 -26.44 -16.04
C VAL A 407 4.07 -27.36 -16.05
N ILE A 408 4.10 -28.38 -15.19
CA ILE A 408 5.19 -29.35 -15.12
C ILE A 408 5.47 -30.05 -16.47
N THR A 409 4.45 -30.23 -17.32
CA THR A 409 4.58 -30.88 -18.63
C THR A 409 5.29 -30.01 -19.67
N LYS A 410 5.51 -28.73 -19.36
CA LYS A 410 6.14 -27.72 -20.22
C LYS A 410 7.36 -27.08 -19.59
N MET A 411 7.89 -27.63 -18.51
CA MET A 411 9.12 -27.14 -17.90
C MET A 411 10.22 -28.20 -17.94
N THR A 412 11.45 -27.72 -17.92
CA THR A 412 12.65 -28.52 -17.65
C THR A 412 13.37 -27.92 -16.46
N ILE A 413 13.99 -28.78 -15.67
CA ILE A 413 14.84 -28.37 -14.55
C ILE A 413 16.30 -28.50 -15.00
N HIS A 414 17.16 -27.61 -14.53
CA HIS A 414 18.59 -27.67 -14.85
C HIS A 414 19.19 -29.02 -14.42
N GLU A 415 20.06 -29.61 -15.24
CA GLU A 415 20.61 -30.96 -15.03
C GLU A 415 21.34 -31.12 -13.68
N ASP A 416 22.10 -30.09 -13.30
CA ASP A 416 22.80 -30.05 -12.00
C ASP A 416 21.91 -29.69 -10.80
N ASN A 417 20.59 -29.57 -10.97
CA ASN A 417 19.71 -29.22 -9.86
C ASN A 417 19.46 -30.43 -8.93
N THR A 418 19.56 -30.19 -7.63
CA THR A 418 19.11 -31.15 -6.61
C THR A 418 18.09 -30.45 -5.71
N MET A 419 16.80 -30.77 -5.88
CA MET A 419 15.72 -30.18 -5.10
C MET A 419 15.73 -30.74 -3.67
N GLU A 420 15.53 -29.87 -2.67
CA GLU A 420 15.21 -30.31 -1.32
C GLU A 420 13.75 -30.73 -1.22
N ARG A 421 12.83 -30.00 -1.88
CA ARG A 421 11.40 -30.34 -1.89
C ARG A 421 10.76 -30.04 -3.23
N PHE A 422 9.92 -30.98 -3.67
CA PHE A 422 9.02 -30.79 -4.79
C PHE A 422 7.61 -31.13 -4.33
N VAL A 423 6.71 -30.15 -4.38
CA VAL A 423 5.31 -30.30 -3.96
C VAL A 423 4.41 -30.03 -5.15
N LEU A 424 3.60 -31.03 -5.49
CA LEU A 424 2.54 -30.93 -6.49
C LEU A 424 1.21 -31.18 -5.80
N ALA A 425 0.35 -30.16 -5.78
CA ALA A 425 -0.89 -30.20 -5.02
C ALA A 425 -2.06 -29.61 -5.83
N GLY A 426 -3.14 -30.37 -5.87
CA GLY A 426 -4.31 -30.12 -6.70
C GLY A 426 -5.32 -31.24 -6.51
N HIS A 427 -6.45 -31.17 -7.23
CA HIS A 427 -7.54 -32.12 -7.11
C HIS A 427 -8.12 -32.40 -8.49
N GLY A 428 -8.50 -33.67 -8.73
CA GLY A 428 -9.23 -34.11 -9.92
C GLY A 428 -8.65 -33.56 -11.22
N ASP A 429 -9.41 -32.69 -11.88
CA ASP A 429 -9.12 -32.13 -13.20
C ASP A 429 -7.78 -31.38 -13.30
N HIS A 430 -7.20 -30.92 -12.18
CA HIS A 430 -5.90 -30.23 -12.16
C HIS A 430 -4.74 -31.07 -12.72
N PHE A 431 -4.88 -32.40 -12.68
CA PHE A 431 -3.86 -33.34 -13.14
C PHE A 431 -4.18 -34.03 -14.46
N SER A 432 -5.33 -33.73 -15.07
CA SER A 432 -5.79 -34.36 -16.33
C SER A 432 -4.68 -34.43 -17.39
N ARG A 433 -4.02 -33.30 -17.66
CA ARG A 433 -2.91 -33.23 -18.63
C ARG A 433 -1.67 -33.99 -18.22
N ILE A 434 -1.38 -34.12 -16.92
CA ILE A 434 -0.24 -34.91 -16.44
C ILE A 434 -0.54 -36.41 -16.61
N LEU A 435 -1.79 -36.81 -16.40
CA LEU A 435 -2.22 -38.20 -16.53
C LEU A 435 -2.24 -38.67 -18.00
N GLU A 436 -2.43 -37.74 -18.95
CA GLU A 436 -2.33 -37.98 -20.40
C GLU A 436 -0.89 -38.25 -20.87
N GLU A 437 0.10 -37.83 -20.10
CA GLU A 437 1.50 -38.06 -20.41
C GLU A 437 1.90 -39.53 -20.26
N GLY A 438 2.96 -39.93 -20.97
CA GLY A 438 3.54 -41.26 -20.81
C GLY A 438 4.11 -41.48 -19.40
N ASP A 439 4.21 -42.74 -18.99
CA ASP A 439 4.90 -43.05 -17.73
C ASP A 439 6.37 -42.65 -17.85
N ASN A 440 6.94 -42.09 -16.78
CA ASN A 440 8.30 -41.54 -16.72
C ASN A 440 8.63 -40.48 -17.80
N SER A 441 7.64 -39.80 -18.39
CA SER A 441 7.91 -38.82 -19.46
C SER A 441 8.35 -37.45 -18.93
N ILE A 442 7.96 -37.09 -17.70
CA ILE A 442 8.21 -35.77 -17.11
C ILE A 442 9.46 -35.83 -16.22
N ASP A 443 10.53 -35.17 -16.61
CA ASP A 443 11.78 -35.16 -15.86
C ASP A 443 11.77 -34.11 -14.73
N LEU A 444 12.05 -34.56 -13.52
CA LEU A 444 12.28 -33.69 -12.37
C LEU A 444 13.74 -33.68 -11.90
N GLY A 445 14.60 -34.51 -12.48
CA GLY A 445 15.99 -34.64 -12.06
C GLY A 445 16.12 -35.21 -10.65
N ARG A 446 17.02 -34.63 -9.85
CA ARG A 446 17.40 -35.15 -8.51
C ARG A 446 16.61 -34.47 -7.40
N ILE A 447 16.10 -35.27 -6.46
CA ILE A 447 15.30 -34.79 -5.32
C ILE A 447 15.78 -35.48 -4.05
N ARG A 448 15.91 -34.75 -2.94
CA ARG A 448 16.29 -35.36 -1.67
C ARG A 448 15.22 -36.32 -1.15
N THR A 449 15.65 -37.41 -0.51
CA THR A 449 14.76 -38.39 0.12
C THR A 449 13.80 -37.70 1.11
N GLY A 450 12.50 -37.96 0.95
CA GLY A 450 11.42 -37.31 1.73
C GLY A 450 11.00 -35.91 1.23
N GLY A 451 11.65 -35.40 0.19
CA GLY A 451 11.37 -34.12 -0.45
C GLY A 451 10.24 -34.15 -1.48
N LEU A 452 9.93 -35.32 -2.04
CA LEU A 452 8.89 -35.50 -3.05
C LEU A 452 7.51 -35.65 -2.39
N ARG A 453 6.59 -34.71 -2.67
CA ARG A 453 5.19 -34.75 -2.22
C ARG A 453 4.27 -34.56 -3.41
N VAL A 454 3.83 -35.67 -3.99
CA VAL A 454 2.95 -35.71 -5.15
C VAL A 454 1.88 -36.79 -4.94
N PRO A 455 0.70 -36.67 -5.56
CA PRO A 455 -0.31 -37.75 -5.52
C PRO A 455 0.22 -39.04 -6.15
N GLU A 456 -0.15 -40.20 -5.61
CA GLU A 456 0.34 -41.51 -6.07
C GLU A 456 0.09 -41.76 -7.56
N GLU A 457 -1.08 -41.38 -8.07
CA GLU A 457 -1.44 -41.52 -9.49
C GLU A 457 -0.52 -40.74 -10.44
N ILE A 458 0.15 -39.71 -9.92
CA ILE A 458 1.08 -38.84 -10.65
C ILE A 458 2.51 -39.35 -10.56
N LYS A 459 2.91 -40.05 -9.48
CA LYS A 459 4.29 -40.54 -9.32
C LYS A 459 4.79 -41.31 -10.54
N ARG A 460 3.98 -42.23 -11.08
CA ARG A 460 4.32 -43.03 -12.28
C ARG A 460 4.59 -42.20 -13.54
N LYS A 461 4.14 -40.95 -13.60
CA LYS A 461 4.35 -40.04 -14.74
C LYS A 461 5.68 -39.29 -14.65
N LEU A 462 6.28 -39.27 -13.47
CA LEU A 462 7.49 -38.50 -13.17
C LEU A 462 8.72 -39.40 -13.26
N ARG A 463 9.76 -38.90 -13.91
CA ARG A 463 11.12 -39.45 -13.87
C ARG A 463 11.94 -38.60 -12.91
N TYR A 464 12.46 -39.22 -11.85
CA TYR A 464 13.27 -38.55 -10.85
C TYR A 464 14.26 -39.54 -10.22
N THR A 465 15.30 -39.00 -9.62
CA THR A 465 16.27 -39.75 -8.82
C THR A 465 16.20 -39.26 -7.38
N LEU A 466 15.92 -40.16 -6.43
CA LEU A 466 16.05 -39.82 -5.02
C LEU A 466 17.52 -39.85 -4.61
N VAL A 467 17.93 -38.83 -3.86
CA VAL A 467 19.29 -38.73 -3.30
C VAL A 467 19.27 -38.50 -1.81
N ASP A 468 20.27 -39.01 -1.09
CA ASP A 468 20.42 -38.81 0.34
C ASP A 468 20.95 -37.41 0.71
N GLY A 469 21.33 -37.23 1.97
CA GLY A 469 21.90 -35.97 2.46
C GLY A 469 23.29 -35.63 1.89
N GLU A 470 24.03 -36.64 1.42
CA GLU A 470 25.36 -36.52 0.78
C GLU A 470 25.24 -36.35 -0.74
N GLY A 471 24.07 -36.64 -1.30
CA GLY A 471 23.76 -36.53 -2.72
C GLY A 471 23.89 -37.85 -3.48
N GLU A 472 24.10 -38.96 -2.78
CA GLU A 472 24.20 -40.28 -3.39
C GLU A 472 22.80 -40.84 -3.70
N GLU A 473 22.67 -41.57 -4.81
CA GLU A 473 21.39 -42.12 -5.24
C GLU A 473 20.90 -43.20 -4.26
N VAL A 474 19.60 -43.13 -3.94
CA VAL A 474 18.93 -44.10 -3.07
C VAL A 474 17.86 -44.80 -3.88
N LEU A 475 17.84 -46.13 -3.83
CA LEU A 475 16.76 -46.91 -4.45
C LEU A 475 15.46 -46.67 -3.67
N GLU A 476 14.37 -46.39 -4.38
CA GLU A 476 13.04 -46.47 -3.78
C GLU A 476 12.78 -47.93 -3.39
N GLU A 477 12.48 -48.17 -2.12
CA GLU A 477 11.94 -49.46 -1.69
C GLU A 477 10.55 -49.60 -2.34
N GLU A 478 10.43 -50.47 -3.35
CA GLU A 478 9.14 -50.90 -3.88
C GLU A 478 8.37 -51.58 -2.72
N ASN A 479 7.38 -50.88 -2.16
CA ASN A 479 6.40 -51.52 -1.30
C ASN A 479 5.53 -52.42 -2.18
N ASP A 480 5.93 -53.68 -2.30
CA ASP A 480 5.09 -54.77 -2.77
C ASP A 480 3.89 -54.90 -1.81
N GLU A 481 2.80 -54.18 -2.09
CA GLU A 481 1.52 -54.44 -1.43
C GLU A 481 0.94 -55.74 -1.98
N GLU A 482 1.03 -56.80 -1.17
CA GLU A 482 0.30 -58.06 -1.35
C GLU A 482 -1.18 -57.77 -1.62
N GLU A 483 -1.60 -58.09 -2.84
CA GLU A 483 -2.99 -58.16 -3.27
C GLU A 483 -3.71 -59.27 -2.48
N ILE A 484 -4.23 -58.94 -1.30
CA ILE A 484 -5.11 -59.85 -0.54
C ILE A 484 -6.45 -59.88 -1.27
N THR A 485 -6.57 -60.84 -2.17
CA THR A 485 -7.84 -61.31 -2.74
C THR A 485 -8.66 -61.96 -1.61
N THR A 486 -9.65 -61.25 -1.08
CA THR A 486 -10.69 -61.86 -0.24
C THR A 486 -11.78 -62.45 -1.12
N SER A 487 -11.69 -63.77 -1.32
CA SER A 487 -12.81 -64.59 -1.79
C SER A 487 -13.88 -64.73 -0.70
N ASP A 488 -15.12 -64.47 -1.09
CA ASP A 488 -16.39 -65.07 -0.66
C ASP A 488 -16.65 -65.31 0.84
N GLY A 489 -17.74 -64.69 1.31
CA GLY A 489 -18.39 -65.04 2.57
C GLY A 489 -19.73 -64.33 2.72
N GLU A 490 -20.78 -64.93 2.19
CA GLU A 490 -22.19 -64.59 2.41
C GLU A 490 -22.51 -64.37 3.91
N THR A 491 -23.33 -63.36 4.22
CA THR A 491 -24.60 -63.43 4.99
C THR A 491 -24.98 -62.01 5.47
N SER A 492 -26.08 -61.38 5.04
CA SER A 492 -27.51 -61.60 5.36
C SER A 492 -27.99 -60.83 6.61
N TRP A 493 -28.95 -59.89 6.40
CA TRP A 493 -29.90 -59.26 7.35
C TRP A 493 -29.29 -58.33 8.45
N PHE A 494 -29.85 -57.21 8.91
CA PHE A 494 -31.23 -56.71 9.07
C PHE A 494 -31.26 -55.17 9.03
N ASP A 495 -32.48 -54.66 8.84
CA ASP A 495 -32.94 -53.28 8.85
C ASP A 495 -32.78 -52.50 10.17
N ASP A 496 -33.05 -51.19 10.01
CA ASP A 496 -33.74 -50.25 10.90
C ASP A 496 -32.95 -49.33 11.85
N GLU A 497 -33.28 -48.04 11.66
CA GLU A 497 -33.65 -46.99 12.63
C GLU A 497 -32.84 -46.92 13.95
N GLU A 498 -32.41 -45.78 14.45
CA GLU A 498 -33.22 -44.59 14.74
C GLU A 498 -32.29 -43.49 15.29
N GLU A 499 -32.77 -42.26 15.12
CA GLU A 499 -32.34 -40.99 15.71
C GLU A 499 -31.54 -41.04 17.03
N ARG A 500 -30.55 -40.14 17.16
CA ARG A 500 -30.65 -38.99 18.09
C ARG A 500 -29.43 -38.06 18.10
N SER A 501 -29.76 -36.78 17.93
CA SER A 501 -29.12 -35.54 18.44
C SER A 501 -28.01 -34.91 17.61
#